data_AF-A0A1Q9MUV9-F1
#
_entry.id   AF-A0A1Q9MUV9-F1
#
_cell.length_a   1.000
_cell.length_b   1.000
_cell.length_c   1.000
_cell.angle_alpha   90.00
_cell.angle_beta   90.00
_cell.angle_gamma   90.00
#
_symmetry.space_group_name_H-M   'P 1'
#
loop_
_entity.id
_entity.type
_entity.pdbx_description
1 polymer ?
#
loop_
_entity_poly.entity_id
_entity_poly.type
_entity_poly.pdbx_seq_one_letter_code
_entity_poly.pdbx_strand_id
1 'polypeptide(L)'
;MATIPIQFSDEDLKKIDYLVKIGRYKNRSQAIKTIVEERLTRETLQFDFENSNEDETLHGIVAQLKELPRVTFRILGEKSAAEIVSEERER
;
A
#
# COMPACT_ATOMS: atom_id res chain seq x y z
N MET A 1 -11.03 5.31 21.84
CA MET A 1 -10.31 4.03 22.01
C MET A 1 -11.28 2.91 21.67
N ALA A 2 -11.04 2.19 20.57
CA ALA A 2 -11.80 0.98 20.28
C ALA A 2 -11.15 -0.20 21.00
N THR A 3 -11.95 -1.09 21.59
CA THR A 3 -11.48 -2.33 22.20
C THR A 3 -11.93 -3.49 21.33
N ILE A 4 -10.98 -4.28 20.85
CA ILE A 4 -11.26 -5.45 20.01
C ILE A 4 -10.96 -6.70 20.84
N PRO A 5 -11.98 -7.48 21.25
CA PRO A 5 -11.75 -8.75 21.92
C PRO A 5 -11.25 -9.78 20.90
N ILE A 6 -10.09 -10.38 21.17
CA ILE A 6 -9.47 -11.39 20.31
C ILE A 6 -9.22 -12.64 21.14
N GLN A 7 -9.68 -13.79 20.63
CA GLN A 7 -9.36 -15.09 21.21
C GLN A 7 -8.04 -15.59 20.61
N PHE A 8 -7.13 -16.04 21.47
CA PHE A 8 -5.86 -16.65 21.06
C PHE A 8 -5.89 -18.14 21.32
N SER A 9 -5.21 -18.90 20.46
CA SER A 9 -4.89 -20.28 20.76
C SER A 9 -3.85 -20.35 21.89
N ASP A 10 -3.82 -21.48 22.62
CA ASP A 10 -2.81 -21.72 23.66
C ASP A 10 -1.39 -21.69 23.10
N GLU A 11 -1.20 -22.12 21.85
CA GLU A 11 0.10 -22.10 21.17
C GLU A 11 0.58 -20.67 20.91
N ASP A 12 -0.30 -19.79 20.44
CA ASP A 12 0.07 -18.40 20.18
C ASP A 12 0.32 -17.62 21.46
N LEU A 13 -0.44 -17.91 22.53
CA LEU A 13 -0.16 -17.38 23.85
C LEU A 13 1.24 -17.77 24.35
N LYS A 14 1.65 -19.04 24.16
CA LYS A 14 3.00 -19.49 24.52
C LYS A 14 4.09 -18.75 23.77
N LYS A 15 3.89 -18.45 22.48
CA LYS A 15 4.83 -17.65 21.68
C LYS A 15 4.94 -16.23 22.24
N ILE A 16 3.81 -15.58 22.54
CA ILE A 16 3.79 -14.22 23.12
C ILE A 16 4.49 -14.21 24.49
N ASP A 17 4.22 -15.21 25.33
CA ASP A 17 4.83 -15.35 26.65
C ASP A 17 6.35 -15.53 26.56
N TYR A 18 6.81 -16.32 25.60
CA TYR A 18 8.22 -16.48 25.35
C TYR A 18 8.89 -15.13 25.02
N LEU A 19 8.27 -14.31 24.17
CA LEU A 19 8.80 -12.99 23.80
C LEU A 19 8.88 -12.02 24.99
N VAL A 20 7.94 -12.10 25.93
CA VAL A 20 7.99 -11.33 27.18
C VAL A 20 9.08 -11.89 28.09
N LYS A 21 9.19 -13.21 28.22
CA LYS A 21 10.17 -13.89 29.09
C LYS A 21 11.62 -13.59 28.70
N ILE A 22 11.91 -13.50 27.41
CA ILE A 22 13.25 -13.12 26.91
C ILE A 22 13.53 -11.61 27.01
N GLY A 23 12.58 -10.82 27.53
CA GLY A 23 12.74 -9.38 27.72
C GLY A 23 12.55 -8.54 26.46
N ARG A 24 12.06 -9.12 25.34
CA ARG A 24 11.81 -8.34 24.11
C ARG A 24 10.67 -7.33 24.29
N TYR A 25 9.67 -7.67 25.11
CA TYR A 25 8.54 -6.79 25.43
C TYR A 25 8.28 -6.79 26.94
N LYS A 26 7.80 -5.67 27.48
CA LYS A 26 7.51 -5.49 28.91
C LYS A 26 6.33 -6.36 29.38
N ASN A 27 5.34 -6.57 28.52
CA ASN A 27 4.13 -7.34 28.82
C ASN A 27 3.46 -7.84 27.52
N ARG A 28 2.48 -8.73 27.68
CA ARG A 28 1.72 -9.32 26.56
C ARG A 28 1.04 -8.26 25.70
N SER A 29 0.43 -7.25 26.30
CA SER A 29 -0.27 -6.18 25.58
C SER A 29 0.68 -5.39 24.67
N GLN A 30 1.88 -5.08 25.15
CA GLN A 30 2.90 -4.41 24.33
C GLN A 30 3.35 -5.31 23.18
N ALA A 31 3.59 -6.60 23.45
CA ALA A 31 3.97 -7.56 22.41
C ALA A 31 2.90 -7.64 21.31
N ILE A 32 1.64 -7.84 21.69
CA ILE A 32 0.51 -7.94 20.75
C ILE A 32 0.38 -6.64 19.95
N LYS A 33 0.42 -5.48 20.62
CA LYS A 33 0.32 -4.17 19.96
C LYS A 33 1.41 -4.01 18.90
N THR A 34 2.67 -4.24 19.25
CA THR A 34 3.78 -4.07 18.32
C THR A 34 3.72 -5.06 17.16
N ILE A 35 3.36 -6.33 17.41
CA ILE A 35 3.21 -7.33 16.33
C ILE A 35 2.10 -6.92 15.35
N VAL A 36 0.97 -6.45 15.87
CA VAL A 36 -0.15 -5.97 15.03
C VAL A 36 0.26 -4.72 14.25
N GLU A 37 0.92 -3.76 14.88
CA GLU A 37 1.43 -2.55 14.19
C GLU A 37 2.45 -2.91 13.10
N GLU A 38 3.43 -3.77 13.39
CA GLU A 38 4.43 -4.21 12.40
C GLU A 38 3.78 -4.94 11.23
N ARG A 39 2.77 -5.78 11.50
CA ARG A 39 2.02 -6.51 10.47
C ARG A 39 1.17 -5.57 9.64
N LEU A 40 0.44 -4.67 10.28
CA LEU A 40 -0.33 -3.64 9.59
C LEU A 40 0.59 -2.81 8.72
N THR A 41 1.72 -2.28 9.20
CA THR A 41 2.63 -1.48 8.36
C THR A 41 3.21 -2.27 7.18
N ARG A 42 3.50 -3.57 7.37
CA ARG A 42 4.01 -4.42 6.28
C ARG A 42 2.94 -4.81 5.26
N GLU A 43 1.70 -5.02 5.70
CA GLU A 43 0.59 -5.45 4.86
C GLU A 43 -0.17 -4.25 4.24
N THR A 44 -0.16 -3.07 4.89
CA THR A 44 -0.77 -1.82 4.38
C THR A 44 -0.02 -1.20 3.21
N LEU A 45 1.19 -1.69 2.85
CA LEU A 45 1.74 -1.42 1.52
C LEU A 45 0.83 -1.92 0.37
N GLN A 46 -0.17 -2.76 0.65
CA GLN A 46 -1.17 -3.21 -0.32
C GLN A 46 -2.58 -2.64 -0.07
N PHE A 47 -2.78 -1.88 1.00
CA PHE A 47 -4.07 -1.33 1.36
C PHE A 47 -3.97 0.20 1.36
N ASP A 48 -4.14 0.78 0.18
CA ASP A 48 -4.43 2.20 -0.02
C ASP A 48 -5.82 2.53 0.56
N PHE A 49 -5.92 2.49 1.89
CA PHE A 49 -7.01 3.14 2.60
C PHE A 49 -6.63 4.61 2.73
N GLU A 50 -7.37 5.44 2.00
CA GLU A 50 -7.45 6.91 2.08
C GLU A 50 -6.69 7.71 1.02
N ASN A 51 -7.50 8.19 0.07
CA ASN A 51 -7.47 9.53 -0.54
C ASN A 51 -6.81 9.69 -1.92
N SER A 52 -7.67 9.58 -2.94
CA SER A 52 -7.95 10.67 -3.89
C SER A 52 -6.75 11.32 -4.60
N ASN A 53 -5.86 10.53 -5.19
CA ASN A 53 -4.86 11.02 -6.15
C ASN A 53 -4.73 10.02 -7.33
N GLU A 54 -5.84 9.80 -8.07
CA GLU A 54 -5.77 9.11 -9.38
C GLU A 54 -4.70 9.76 -10.28
N ASP A 55 -4.45 11.07 -10.12
CA ASP A 55 -3.41 11.81 -10.84
C ASP A 55 -1.96 11.44 -10.45
N GLU A 56 -1.65 11.16 -9.17
CA GLU A 56 -0.27 10.80 -8.78
C GLU A 56 0.11 9.39 -9.19
N THR A 57 -0.85 8.45 -9.21
CA THR A 57 -0.59 7.08 -9.69
C THR A 57 -0.33 7.06 -11.20
N LEU A 58 -1.06 7.85 -11.99
CA LEU A 58 -0.78 8.03 -13.42
C LEU A 58 0.59 8.67 -13.64
N HIS A 59 0.96 9.69 -12.86
CA HIS A 59 2.28 10.31 -12.95
C HIS A 59 3.40 9.34 -12.56
N GLY A 60 3.20 8.52 -11.54
CA GLY A 60 4.15 7.49 -11.13
C GLY A 60 4.35 6.41 -12.20
N ILE A 61 3.27 5.94 -12.82
CA ILE A 61 3.33 4.98 -13.93
C ILE A 61 4.03 5.60 -15.14
N VAL A 62 3.71 6.84 -15.50
CA VAL A 62 4.36 7.56 -16.62
C VAL A 62 5.85 7.81 -16.33
N ALA A 63 6.21 8.14 -15.09
CA ALA A 63 7.61 8.32 -14.69
C ALA A 63 8.41 7.02 -14.81
N GLN A 64 7.86 5.89 -14.34
CA GLN A 64 8.48 4.58 -14.47
C GLN A 64 8.61 4.13 -15.94
N LEU A 65 7.62 4.44 -16.78
CA LEU A 65 7.67 4.14 -18.22
C LEU A 65 8.72 4.99 -18.96
N LYS A 66 9.01 6.21 -18.50
CA LYS A 66 10.07 7.07 -19.06
C LYS A 66 11.48 6.54 -18.82
N GLU A 67 11.71 5.87 -17.69
CA GLU A 67 13.03 5.32 -17.34
C GLU A 67 13.35 4.01 -18.06
N LEU A 68 12.36 3.39 -18.70
CA LEU A 68 12.55 2.18 -19.50
C LEU A 68 13.10 2.53 -20.89
N PRO A 69 14.29 2.03 -21.28
CA PRO A 69 15.00 2.49 -22.48
C PRO A 69 14.32 2.16 -23.83
N ARG A 70 13.20 1.41 -23.84
CA ARG A 70 12.47 0.99 -25.05
C ARG A 70 10.96 0.78 -24.81
N VAL A 71 10.25 1.81 -24.35
CA VAL A 71 8.78 1.76 -24.30
C VAL A 71 8.21 2.29 -25.60
N THR A 72 7.59 1.42 -26.38
CA THR A 72 6.78 1.81 -27.54
C THR A 72 5.30 1.70 -27.14
N PHE A 73 4.57 2.79 -27.21
CA PHE A 73 3.12 2.80 -27.01
C PHE A 73 2.39 2.99 -28.33
N ARG A 74 1.20 2.39 -28.44
CA ARG A 74 0.28 2.58 -29.56
C ARG A 74 -1.03 3.11 -29.00
N ILE A 75 -1.41 4.31 -29.42
CA ILE A 75 -2.71 4.89 -29.08
C ILE A 75 -3.76 4.13 -29.90
N LEU A 76 -4.63 3.39 -29.22
CA LEU A 76 -5.78 2.72 -29.83
C LEU A 76 -7.02 3.59 -29.61
N GLY A 77 -7.12 4.69 -30.36
CA GLY A 77 -8.26 5.58 -30.34
C GLY A 77 -8.92 5.64 -31.72
N GLU A 78 -10.21 5.97 -31.75
CA GLU A 78 -10.93 6.24 -33.00
C GLU A 78 -10.43 7.53 -33.67
N LYS A 79 -9.90 8.46 -32.87
CA LYS A 79 -9.39 9.74 -33.33
C LYS A 79 -7.95 9.65 -33.82
N SER A 80 -7.67 10.34 -34.93
CA SER A 80 -6.32 10.50 -35.45
C SER A 80 -5.51 11.49 -34.60
N ALA A 81 -4.18 11.41 -34.69
CA ALA A 81 -3.28 12.33 -34.00
C ALA A 81 -3.53 13.80 -34.36
N ALA A 82 -4.01 14.08 -35.58
CA ALA A 82 -4.33 15.44 -36.01
C ALA A 82 -5.56 16.00 -35.29
N GLU A 83 -6.59 15.18 -35.09
CA GLU A 83 -7.85 15.57 -34.42
C GLU A 83 -7.62 15.89 -32.94
N ILE A 84 -6.77 15.11 -32.27
CA ILE A 84 -6.41 15.32 -30.87
C ILE A 84 -5.72 16.68 -30.68
N VAL A 85 -4.84 17.07 -31.61
CA VAL A 85 -4.10 18.35 -31.52
C VAL A 85 -4.98 19.56 -31.81
N SER A 86 -5.98 19.43 -32.69
CA SER A 86 -6.93 20.52 -32.96
C SER A 86 -7.84 20.83 -31.77
N GLU A 87 -8.29 19.82 -31.02
CA GLU A 87 -9.21 19.99 -29.89
C GLU A 87 -8.59 20.78 -28.72
N GLU A 88 -7.28 20.61 -28.48
CA GLU A 88 -6.56 21.35 -27.42
C GLU A 88 -6.27 22.81 -27.80
N ARG A 89 -6.25 23.16 -29.09
CA ARG A 89 -5.98 24.53 -29.55
C ARG A 89 -7.19 25.47 -29.52
N GLU A 90 -8.39 24.92 -29.40
CA GLU A 90 -9.63 25.71 -29.30
C GLU A 90 -10.04 26.00 -27.84
N ARG A 91 -9.24 25.58 -26.84
CA ARG A 91 -9.42 25.92 -25.42
C ARG A 91 -8.67 27.18 -24.99
#